data_AF-A0A9D6IG14-F1
#
_entry.id   AF-A0A9D6IG14-F1
#
_cell.length_a   1.000
_cell.length_b   1.000
_cell.length_c   1.000
_cell.angle_alpha   90.00
_cell.angle_beta   90.00
_cell.angle_gamma   90.00
#
_symmetry.space_group_name_H-M   'P 1'
#
loop_
_entity.id
_entity.type
_entity.pdbx_description
1 polymer ?
#
loop_
_entity_poly.entity_id
_entity_poly.type
_entity_poly.pdbx_seq_one_letter_code
_entity_poly.pdbx_strand_id
1 'polypeptide(L)'
;MTPRFKRFAIILVFAVASLPLYSGSAGDKKAADKNEFFHGKVVRLADWLATQKIKIDPDRDELILLDKNGKVYPLLKDEGSRMFYKDAKLLNRPMRLTARRIPNSPFLQVITVHSVIKGKLHDVYYWCDICTIKRFQAGICDCCLAPLELREPPYAGE
;
A
#
# COMPACT_ATOMS: atom_id res chain seq x y z
N MET A 1 45.53 -32.56 -69.06
CA MET A 1 46.15 -31.31 -68.59
C MET A 1 45.03 -30.46 -67.97
N THR A 2 45.02 -30.36 -66.65
CA THR A 2 43.95 -29.81 -65.81
C THR A 2 44.13 -28.31 -65.56
N PRO A 3 43.04 -27.51 -65.54
CA PRO A 3 42.95 -26.32 -64.71
C PRO A 3 41.87 -26.53 -63.64
N ARG A 4 42.30 -26.77 -62.40
CA ARG A 4 41.41 -26.98 -61.25
C ARG A 4 41.86 -26.06 -60.13
N PHE A 5 41.51 -24.78 -60.19
CA PHE A 5 41.64 -23.90 -59.02
C PHE A 5 40.67 -22.71 -59.11
N LYS A 6 40.10 -22.39 -57.94
CA LYS A 6 39.33 -21.19 -57.59
C LYS A 6 37.87 -21.10 -58.07
N ARG A 7 36.97 -21.90 -57.48
CA ARG A 7 35.58 -21.48 -57.12
C ARG A 7 35.06 -22.35 -55.97
N PHE A 8 35.69 -22.26 -54.81
CA PHE A 8 35.12 -22.72 -53.53
C PHE A 8 35.03 -21.50 -52.61
N ALA A 9 34.00 -21.49 -51.76
CA ALA A 9 33.68 -20.49 -50.75
C ALA A 9 32.77 -19.32 -51.17
N ILE A 10 31.55 -19.64 -51.64
CA ILE A 10 30.36 -18.86 -51.26
C ILE A 10 29.25 -19.88 -51.00
N ILE A 11 28.44 -19.65 -49.96
CA ILE A 11 27.25 -20.41 -49.51
C ILE A 11 27.54 -21.53 -48.49
N LEU A 12 27.94 -21.16 -47.27
CA LEU A 12 27.62 -21.94 -46.06
C LEU A 12 27.77 -21.09 -44.78
N VAL A 13 27.00 -20.00 -44.65
CA VAL A 13 26.99 -19.14 -43.43
C VAL A 13 25.58 -18.87 -42.86
N PHE A 14 24.48 -19.33 -43.47
CA PHE A 14 23.13 -18.95 -43.02
C PHE A 14 22.23 -20.11 -42.62
N ALA A 15 22.67 -20.98 -41.70
CA ALA A 15 21.79 -22.03 -41.17
C ALA A 15 22.06 -22.45 -39.70
N VAL A 16 22.51 -21.51 -38.85
CA VAL A 16 22.54 -21.70 -37.37
C VAL A 16 22.12 -20.40 -36.67
N ALA A 17 20.95 -19.87 -37.04
CA ALA A 17 20.40 -18.66 -36.40
C ALA A 17 18.86 -18.74 -36.24
N SER A 18 18.33 -19.94 -36.06
CA SER A 18 16.90 -20.17 -35.81
C SER A 18 16.71 -21.28 -34.77
N LEU A 19 17.43 -21.19 -33.66
CA LEU A 19 16.96 -21.76 -32.41
C LEU A 19 16.01 -20.72 -31.80
N PRO A 20 14.72 -21.04 -31.65
CA PRO A 20 13.76 -20.11 -31.14
C PRO A 20 14.16 -19.77 -29.70
N LEU A 21 14.36 -18.49 -29.46
CA LEU A 21 14.31 -17.88 -28.15
C LEU A 21 12.92 -18.16 -27.56
N TYR A 22 12.72 -19.38 -27.05
CA TYR A 22 11.82 -19.66 -25.93
C TYR A 22 12.47 -19.06 -24.68
N SER A 23 12.68 -17.74 -24.70
CA SER A 23 12.75 -16.96 -23.48
C SER A 23 11.33 -16.99 -22.94
N GLY A 24 11.06 -18.00 -22.11
CA GLY A 24 9.89 -18.00 -21.25
C GLY A 24 9.81 -16.64 -20.60
N SER A 25 8.68 -15.96 -20.79
CA SER A 25 8.34 -14.76 -20.04
C SER A 25 8.17 -15.21 -18.60
N ALA A 26 9.28 -15.29 -17.88
CA ALA A 26 9.31 -15.34 -16.43
C ALA A 26 8.77 -13.99 -15.98
N GLY A 27 7.43 -13.92 -15.87
CA GLY A 27 6.76 -12.75 -15.35
C GLY A 27 7.46 -12.30 -14.08
N ASP A 28 7.89 -11.05 -14.08
CA ASP A 28 8.59 -10.41 -12.98
C ASP A 28 7.80 -10.58 -11.67
N LYS A 29 8.15 -11.60 -10.89
CA LYS A 29 7.62 -11.85 -9.54
C LYS A 29 8.15 -10.85 -8.49
N LYS A 30 8.60 -9.66 -8.91
CA LYS A 30 9.21 -8.64 -8.03
C LYS A 30 8.31 -7.44 -7.70
N ALA A 31 7.07 -7.40 -8.22
CA ALA A 31 6.15 -6.29 -7.93
C ALA A 31 5.38 -6.42 -6.59
N ALA A 32 5.59 -7.49 -5.82
CA ALA A 32 4.73 -7.86 -4.69
C ALA A 32 5.08 -7.23 -3.33
N ASP A 33 6.17 -6.45 -3.21
CA ASP A 33 6.64 -5.99 -1.89
C ASP A 33 7.23 -4.56 -1.89
N LYS A 34 6.70 -3.68 -2.74
CA LYS A 34 7.09 -2.26 -2.69
C LYS A 34 6.09 -1.48 -1.86
N ASN A 35 6.58 -0.83 -0.81
CA ASN A 35 5.80 0.16 -0.07
C ASN A 35 5.60 1.39 -0.95
N GLU A 36 4.35 1.82 -1.09
CA GLU A 36 3.92 2.98 -1.85
C GLU A 36 3.22 3.99 -0.94
N PHE A 37 3.25 5.26 -1.34
CA PHE A 37 2.53 6.33 -0.64
C PHE A 37 1.15 6.53 -1.24
N PHE A 38 0.13 6.43 -0.39
CA PHE A 38 -1.26 6.71 -0.75
C PHE A 38 -1.75 7.92 0.02
N HIS A 39 -2.26 8.91 -0.70
CA HIS A 39 -2.83 10.13 -0.11
C HIS A 39 -4.35 10.06 -0.20
N GLY A 40 -5.05 10.50 0.84
CA GLY A 40 -6.51 10.46 0.82
C GLY A 40 -7.12 10.66 2.18
N LYS A 41 -8.37 10.21 2.32
CA LYS A 41 -9.10 10.17 3.58
C LYS A 41 -9.53 8.74 3.86
N VAL A 42 -9.35 8.29 5.10
CA VAL A 42 -9.93 7.02 5.52
C VAL A 42 -11.39 7.26 5.89
N VAL A 43 -12.29 6.50 5.28
CA VAL A 43 -13.74 6.65 5.46
C VAL A 43 -14.36 5.27 5.63
N ARG A 44 -15.56 5.21 6.24
CA ARG A 44 -16.33 3.96 6.31
C ARG A 44 -16.86 3.64 4.92
N LEU A 45 -16.81 2.36 4.54
CA LEU A 45 -17.35 1.90 3.27
C LEU A 45 -18.85 2.22 3.16
N ALA A 46 -19.61 2.01 4.24
CA ALA A 46 -21.03 2.31 4.31
C ALA A 46 -21.33 3.79 4.02
N ASP A 47 -20.60 4.71 4.67
CA ASP A 47 -20.79 6.16 4.49
C ASP A 47 -20.51 6.58 3.05
N TRP A 48 -19.44 6.03 2.45
CA TRP A 48 -19.10 6.33 1.06
C TRP A 48 -20.14 5.78 0.09
N LEU A 49 -20.60 4.54 0.26
CA LEU A 49 -21.64 3.94 -0.60
C LEU A 49 -22.99 4.65 -0.47
N ALA A 50 -23.33 5.15 0.72
CA ALA A 50 -24.53 5.95 0.93
C ALA A 50 -24.54 7.21 0.06
N THR A 51 -23.37 7.84 -0.19
CA THR A 51 -23.27 8.98 -1.13
C THR A 51 -23.63 8.59 -2.58
N GLN A 52 -23.48 7.31 -2.92
CA GLN A 52 -23.83 6.74 -4.23
C GLN A 52 -25.26 6.16 -4.25
N LYS A 53 -26.05 6.38 -3.19
CA LYS A 53 -27.40 5.80 -3.00
C LYS A 53 -27.41 4.27 -2.97
N ILE A 54 -26.28 3.64 -2.64
CA ILE A 54 -26.15 2.19 -2.47
C ILE A 54 -26.23 1.89 -0.98
N LYS A 55 -27.17 1.05 -0.56
CA LYS A 55 -27.30 0.58 0.82
C LYS A 55 -26.57 -0.74 0.98
N ILE A 56 -25.82 -0.87 2.06
CA ILE A 56 -25.22 -2.13 2.51
C ILE A 56 -25.73 -2.47 3.90
N ASP A 57 -25.50 -3.72 4.30
CA ASP A 57 -25.77 -4.17 5.66
C ASP A 57 -25.01 -3.27 6.69
N PRO A 58 -25.68 -2.76 7.73
CA PRO A 58 -25.06 -1.90 8.75
C PRO A 58 -23.96 -2.58 9.56
N ASP A 59 -23.90 -3.92 9.62
CA ASP A 59 -22.92 -4.66 10.42
C ASP A 59 -21.51 -4.71 9.79
N ARG A 60 -21.39 -4.15 8.58
CA ARG A 60 -20.16 -4.08 7.80
C ARG A 60 -19.29 -2.93 8.26
N ASP A 61 -18.24 -3.23 9.01
CA ASP A 61 -17.32 -2.23 9.60
C ASP A 61 -16.10 -1.90 8.73
N GLU A 62 -16.11 -2.25 7.44
CA GLU A 62 -14.94 -2.05 6.57
C GLU A 62 -14.60 -0.58 6.35
N LEU A 63 -13.31 -0.30 6.38
CA LEU A 63 -12.75 1.01 6.06
C LEU A 63 -12.08 1.00 4.69
N ILE A 64 -12.18 2.13 4.00
CA ILE A 64 -11.53 2.37 2.72
C ILE A 64 -10.68 3.64 2.80
N LEU A 65 -9.61 3.70 2.03
CA LEU A 65 -8.95 4.95 1.68
C LEU A 65 -9.59 5.50 0.40
N LEU A 66 -10.15 6.69 0.49
CA LEU A 66 -10.63 7.48 -0.65
C LEU A 66 -9.55 8.48 -1.06
N ASP A 67 -8.97 8.26 -2.23
CA ASP A 67 -8.01 9.19 -2.85
C ASP A 67 -8.72 10.46 -3.37
N LYS A 68 -7.96 11.54 -3.56
CA LYS A 68 -8.42 12.80 -4.16
C LYS A 68 -9.04 12.61 -5.55
N ASN A 69 -8.59 11.59 -6.29
CA ASN A 69 -9.12 11.24 -7.61
C ASN A 69 -10.43 10.43 -7.56
N GLY A 70 -10.99 10.18 -6.37
CA GLY A 70 -12.19 9.37 -6.19
C GLY A 70 -11.93 7.85 -6.22
N LYS A 71 -10.67 7.42 -6.35
CA LYS A 71 -10.31 6.00 -6.30
C LYS A 71 -10.40 5.47 -4.87
N VAL A 72 -11.02 4.31 -4.73
CA VAL A 72 -11.21 3.63 -3.44
C VAL A 72 -10.25 2.47 -3.27
N TYR A 73 -9.70 2.34 -2.07
CA TYR A 73 -8.81 1.25 -1.69
C TYR A 73 -9.31 0.63 -0.38
N PRO A 74 -9.88 -0.58 -0.40
CA PRO A 74 -10.24 -1.31 0.81
C PRO A 74 -9.02 -1.53 1.71
N LEU A 75 -9.13 -1.21 3.00
CA LEU A 75 -8.04 -1.43 3.96
C LEU A 75 -8.15 -2.83 4.54
N LEU A 76 -7.03 -3.57 4.55
CA LEU A 76 -6.95 -4.79 5.33
C LEU A 76 -7.05 -4.42 6.82
N LYS A 77 -7.96 -5.07 7.55
CA LYS A 77 -8.11 -4.89 9.01
C LYS A 77 -7.04 -5.70 9.75
N ASP A 78 -5.86 -5.12 9.88
CA ASP A 78 -4.73 -5.68 10.61
C ASP A 78 -4.16 -4.65 11.60
N GLU A 79 -2.97 -4.90 12.14
CA GLU A 79 -2.34 -3.98 13.10
C GLU A 79 -2.08 -2.58 12.53
N GLY A 80 -1.70 -2.49 11.25
CA GLY A 80 -1.32 -1.22 10.63
C GLY A 80 -2.51 -0.28 10.38
N SER A 81 -3.70 -0.84 10.15
CA SER A 81 -4.92 -0.04 9.98
C SER A 81 -5.77 0.07 11.26
N ARG A 82 -5.41 -0.66 12.32
CA ARG A 82 -6.23 -0.82 13.55
C ARG A 82 -6.63 0.50 14.20
N MET A 83 -5.76 1.52 14.16
CA MET A 83 -6.08 2.85 14.71
C MET A 83 -7.36 3.45 14.14
N PHE A 84 -7.61 3.28 12.84
CA PHE A 84 -8.80 3.85 12.19
C PHE A 84 -10.09 3.17 12.65
N TYR A 85 -10.01 1.88 12.97
CA TYR A 85 -11.14 1.12 13.52
C TYR A 85 -11.39 1.45 15.00
N LYS A 86 -10.37 1.90 15.73
CA LYS A 86 -10.44 2.19 17.17
C LYS A 86 -10.76 3.64 17.49
N ASP A 87 -10.43 4.58 16.59
CA ASP A 87 -10.65 6.00 16.81
C ASP A 87 -11.25 6.69 15.59
N ALA A 88 -12.53 7.05 15.70
CA ALA A 88 -13.25 7.76 14.67
C ALA A 88 -12.67 9.16 14.37
N LYS A 89 -11.89 9.75 15.29
CA LYS A 89 -11.22 11.05 15.09
C LYS A 89 -10.17 11.01 13.96
N LEU A 90 -9.70 9.81 13.60
CA LEU A 90 -8.75 9.61 12.51
C LEU A 90 -9.43 9.45 11.14
N LEU A 91 -10.76 9.36 11.11
CA LEU A 91 -11.54 9.23 9.88
C LEU A 91 -11.83 10.62 9.27
N ASN A 92 -12.18 10.64 7.98
CA ASN A 92 -12.68 11.80 7.24
C ASN A 92 -11.72 13.01 7.15
N ARG A 93 -10.43 12.82 7.47
CA ARG A 93 -9.38 13.85 7.42
C ARG A 93 -8.24 13.47 6.48
N PRO A 94 -7.45 14.44 5.98
CA PRO A 94 -6.32 14.17 5.09
C PRO A 94 -5.22 13.35 5.77
N MET A 95 -4.84 12.24 5.14
CA MET A 95 -3.81 11.31 5.59
C MET A 95 -2.86 10.93 4.44
N ARG A 96 -1.64 10.54 4.81
CA ARG A 96 -0.70 9.80 3.95
C ARG A 96 -0.46 8.42 4.57
N LEU A 97 -0.87 7.38 3.86
CA LEU A 97 -0.61 5.99 4.25
C LEU A 97 0.60 5.48 3.46
N THR A 98 1.59 4.96 4.16
CA THR A 98 2.58 4.08 3.55
C THR A 98 2.00 2.67 3.59
N ALA A 99 1.80 2.07 2.43
CA ALA A 99 1.08 0.81 2.33
C ALA A 99 1.59 -0.03 1.15
N ARG A 100 1.29 -1.32 1.17
CA ARG A 100 1.54 -2.23 0.05
C ARG A 100 0.26 -2.88 -0.43
N ARG A 101 0.20 -3.15 -1.73
CA ARG A 101 -0.90 -3.90 -2.33
C ARG A 101 -0.68 -5.38 -2.07
N ILE A 102 -1.72 -6.07 -1.61
CA ILE A 102 -1.64 -7.52 -1.46
C ILE A 102 -1.78 -8.16 -2.86
N PRO A 103 -0.85 -9.03 -3.28
CA PRO A 103 -0.95 -9.71 -4.57
C PRO A 103 -2.28 -10.45 -4.73
N ASN A 104 -2.90 -10.35 -5.90
CA ASN A 104 -4.18 -10.98 -6.22
C ASN A 104 -5.34 -10.61 -5.29
N SER A 105 -5.29 -9.42 -4.68
CA SER A 105 -6.29 -8.95 -3.73
C SER A 105 -6.57 -7.45 -3.90
N PRO A 106 -7.81 -6.98 -3.68
CA PRO A 106 -8.12 -5.56 -3.71
C PRO A 106 -7.65 -4.81 -2.46
N PHE A 107 -7.21 -5.53 -1.42
CA PHE A 107 -6.88 -4.95 -0.13
C PHE A 107 -5.52 -4.26 -0.11
N LEU A 108 -5.50 -3.13 0.58
CA LEU A 108 -4.33 -2.35 0.89
C LEU A 108 -3.88 -2.66 2.32
N GLN A 109 -2.65 -3.15 2.48
CA GLN A 109 -2.04 -3.37 3.79
C GLN A 109 -1.29 -2.12 4.23
N VAL A 110 -1.75 -1.50 5.31
CA VAL A 110 -1.15 -0.28 5.86
C VAL A 110 0.08 -0.65 6.67
N ILE A 111 1.19 0.05 6.43
CA ILE A 111 2.46 -0.14 7.15
C ILE A 111 2.73 1.02 8.09
N THR A 112 2.44 2.25 7.66
CA THR A 112 2.63 3.45 8.49
C THR A 112 1.60 4.52 8.15
N VAL A 113 1.18 5.27 9.15
CA VAL A 113 0.15 6.30 9.04
C VAL A 113 0.76 7.66 9.40
N HIS A 114 0.55 8.64 8.54
CA HIS A 114 0.84 10.03 8.83
C HIS A 114 -0.41 10.86 8.58
N SER A 115 -0.65 11.82 9.46
CA SER A 115 -1.65 12.83 9.21
C SER A 115 -1.09 14.00 8.44
N VAL A 116 -1.94 14.65 7.68
CA VAL A 116 -1.58 15.86 6.93
C VAL A 116 -2.27 17.05 7.58
N ILE A 117 -1.52 17.77 8.42
CA ILE A 117 -2.01 18.94 9.17
C ILE A 117 -1.37 20.19 8.57
N LYS A 118 -2.20 21.12 8.08
CA LYS A 118 -1.73 22.34 7.39
C LYS A 118 -0.71 22.06 6.27
N GLY A 119 -0.92 20.96 5.54
CA GLY A 119 -0.05 20.53 4.43
C GLY A 119 1.27 19.86 4.86
N LYS A 120 1.55 19.77 6.17
CA LYS A 120 2.74 19.09 6.70
C LYS A 120 2.38 17.71 7.20
N LEU A 121 3.35 16.81 7.13
CA LEU A 121 3.21 15.46 7.66
C LEU A 121 3.45 15.44 9.15
N HIS A 122 2.59 14.72 9.86
CA HIS A 122 2.68 14.48 11.28
C HIS A 122 2.63 12.99 11.54
N ASP A 123 3.43 12.52 12.48
CA ASP A 123 3.32 11.16 13.00
C ASP A 123 1.97 10.99 13.69
N VAL A 124 1.47 9.75 13.76
CA VAL A 124 0.22 9.45 14.47
C VAL A 124 0.49 8.30 15.42
N TYR A 125 0.47 8.58 16.73
CA TYR A 125 0.60 7.54 17.74
C TYR A 125 -0.16 7.92 19.02
N TYR A 126 -0.40 6.91 19.84
CA TYR A 126 -0.97 7.03 21.16
C TYR A 126 0.13 6.93 22.20
N TRP A 127 0.17 7.87 23.13
CA TRP A 127 1.22 7.99 24.13
C TRP A 127 0.67 7.67 25.53
N CYS A 128 1.47 6.96 26.31
CA CYS A 128 1.22 6.79 27.74
C CYS A 128 2.20 7.65 28.53
N ASP A 129 1.70 8.62 29.31
CA ASP A 129 2.56 9.48 30.13
C ASP A 129 3.18 8.77 31.33
N ILE A 130 2.56 7.70 31.83
CA ILE A 130 3.13 6.92 32.94
C ILE A 130 4.26 6.03 32.44
N CYS A 131 4.03 5.25 31.39
CA CYS A 131 5.00 4.28 30.88
C CYS A 131 6.00 4.90 29.90
N THR A 132 5.75 6.10 29.39
CA THR A 132 6.62 6.77 28.40
C THR A 132 6.79 5.92 27.12
N ILE A 133 5.69 5.30 26.65
CA ILE A 133 5.69 4.42 25.47
C ILE A 133 4.68 4.86 24.40
N LYS A 134 5.00 4.53 23.14
CA LYS A 134 4.11 4.70 21.99
C LYS A 134 3.27 3.45 21.75
N ARG A 135 2.05 3.65 21.27
CA ARG A 135 1.09 2.64 20.81
C ARG A 135 0.44 3.10 19.50
N PHE A 136 -0.08 2.14 18.74
CA PHE A 136 -0.69 2.39 17.42
C PHE A 136 -2.22 2.21 17.42
N GLN A 137 -2.86 2.27 18.58
CA GLN A 137 -4.31 2.23 18.71
C GLN A 137 -4.77 2.99 19.95
N ALA A 138 -5.96 3.59 19.87
CA ALA A 138 -6.62 4.17 21.03
C ALA A 138 -6.99 3.07 22.05
N GLY A 139 -7.01 3.44 23.32
CA GLY A 139 -7.41 2.56 24.40
C GLY A 139 -6.72 2.90 25.71
N ILE A 140 -6.66 1.89 26.58
CA ILE A 140 -5.89 1.92 27.82
C ILE A 140 -4.51 1.32 27.59
N CYS A 141 -3.52 1.76 28.36
CA CYS A 141 -2.17 1.20 28.32
C CYS A 141 -2.17 -0.21 28.93
N ASP A 142 -1.66 -1.21 28.22
CA ASP A 142 -1.62 -2.59 28.72
C ASP A 142 -0.70 -2.80 29.94
N CYS A 143 0.20 -1.83 30.21
CA CYS A 143 1.19 -1.93 31.29
C CYS A 143 0.71 -1.30 32.61
N CYS A 144 0.16 -0.08 32.56
CA CYS A 144 -0.26 0.67 33.75
C CYS A 144 -1.76 0.98 33.79
N LEU A 145 -2.51 0.57 32.76
CA LEU A 145 -3.95 0.81 32.60
C LEU A 145 -4.38 2.28 32.49
N ALA A 146 -3.43 3.22 32.44
CA ALA A 146 -3.71 4.63 32.20
C ALA A 146 -4.27 4.87 30.79
N PRO A 147 -5.09 5.92 30.59
CA PRO A 147 -5.58 6.28 29.27
C PRO A 147 -4.42 6.68 28.35
N LEU A 148 -4.53 6.30 27.07
CA LEU A 148 -3.58 6.72 26.06
C LEU A 148 -4.04 8.01 25.36
N GLU A 149 -3.10 8.94 25.16
CA GLU A 149 -3.36 10.22 24.50
C GLU A 149 -2.90 10.20 23.04
N LEU A 150 -3.77 10.65 22.11
CA LEU A 150 -3.37 10.85 20.72
C LEU A 150 -2.36 11.99 20.62
N ARG A 151 -1.20 11.72 20.02
CA ARG A 151 -0.18 12.73 19.73
C ARG A 151 0.18 12.72 18.25
N GLU A 152 0.34 13.93 17.72
CA GLU A 152 0.63 14.15 16.30
C GLU A 152 1.75 15.18 16.11
N PRO A 153 2.99 14.87 16.52
CA PRO A 153 4.11 15.78 16.29
C PRO A 153 4.48 15.83 14.79
N PRO A 154 5.17 16.89 14.33
CA PRO A 154 5.70 16.95 12.97
C PRO A 154 6.57 15.72 12.66
N TYR A 155 6.36 15.13 11.48
CA TYR A 155 7.16 14.01 10.99
C TYR A 155 8.55 14.51 10.58
N ALA A 156 9.60 13.92 11.13
CA ALA A 156 10.98 14.34 10.92
C ALA A 156 11.71 13.55 9.81
N GLY A 157 11.06 12.57 9.18
CA GLY A 157 11.71 11.62 8.26
C GLY A 157 11.49 11.90 6.77
N GLU A 158 11.65 13.15 6.34
CA GLU A 158 11.70 13.52 4.92
C GLU A 158 13.13 13.41 4.35
#